data_AF-A0A7W9PFM7-F1
#
_entry.id   AF-A0A7W9PFM7-F1
#
_cell.length_a   1.000
_cell.length_b   1.000
_cell.length_c   1.000
_cell.angle_alpha   90.00
_cell.angle_beta   90.00
_cell.angle_gamma   90.00
#
_symmetry.space_group_name_H-M   'P 1'
#
loop_
_entity.id
_entity.type
_entity.pdbx_description
1 polymer ?
#
loop_
_entity_poly.entity_id
_entity_poly.type
_entity_poly.pdbx_seq_one_letter_code
_entity_poly.pdbx_strand_id
1 'polypeptide(L)' 'MDQANSGLPQRQVQVDFRGARYPAIVYTARPDVIVRLLRALRDWNPDYCAEVESVAIEDDEQVPPLPLWRLRAWTNR' A
#
# COMPACT_ATOMS: atom_id res chain seq x y z
N MET A 1 -23.67 -26.99 -10.94
CA MET A 1 -22.57 -26.23 -11.56
C MET A 1 -22.68 -24.82 -11.01
N ASP A 2 -22.12 -24.60 -9.83
CA ASP A 2 -22.09 -23.27 -9.21
C ASP A 2 -20.75 -22.65 -9.58
N GLN A 3 -20.75 -21.78 -10.59
CA GLN A 3 -19.60 -20.92 -10.88
C GLN A 3 -19.46 -19.97 -9.70
N ALA A 4 -18.65 -20.36 -8.72
CA ALA A 4 -18.13 -19.45 -7.72
C ALA A 4 -17.50 -18.28 -8.50
N ASN A 5 -18.14 -17.12 -8.38
CA ASN A 5 -17.67 -15.87 -8.94
C ASN A 5 -16.30 -15.58 -8.33
N SER A 6 -15.24 -16.07 -8.95
CA SER A 6 -13.85 -15.91 -8.53
C SER A 6 -13.42 -14.49 -8.87
N GLY A 7 -14.05 -13.52 -8.20
CA GLY A 7 -13.64 -12.14 -8.20
C GLY A 7 -12.21 -12.06 -7.66
N LEU A 8 -11.37 -11.26 -8.32
CA LEU A 8 -10.07 -10.92 -7.75
C LEU A 8 -10.28 -10.37 -6.34
N PRO A 9 -9.39 -10.66 -5.37
CA PRO A 9 -9.50 -10.10 -4.03
C PRO A 9 -9.64 -8.58 -4.16
N GLN A 10 -10.67 -7.99 -3.55
CA GLN A 10 -10.83 -6.54 -3.55
C GLN A 10 -9.58 -5.94 -2.88
N ARG A 11 -8.73 -5.33 -3.70
CA ARG A 11 -7.55 -4.60 -3.25
C ARG A 11 -7.90 -3.13 -3.29
N GLN A 12 -7.95 -2.51 -2.12
CA GLN A 12 -8.08 -1.07 -2.05
C GLN A 12 -6.74 -0.47 -2.47
N VAL A 13 -6.77 0.48 -3.41
CA VAL A 13 -5.63 1.31 -3.76
C VAL A 13 -6.16 2.74 -3.86
N GLN A 14 -5.60 3.63 -3.05
CA GLN A 14 -5.94 5.04 -3.03
C GLN A 14 -4.66 5.84 -3.08
N VAL A 15 -4.66 6.92 -3.86
CA VAL A 15 -3.57 7.89 -3.86
C VAL A 15 -3.98 9.07 -3.00
N ASP A 16 -3.20 9.36 -1.96
CA ASP A 16 -3.42 10.45 -1.03
C ASP A 16 -2.46 11.60 -1.35
N PHE A 17 -3.04 12.74 -1.72
CA PHE A 17 -2.34 14.00 -1.99
C PHE A 17 -2.55 15.03 -0.86
N ARG A 18 -3.23 14.66 0.23
CA ARG A 18 -3.65 15.61 1.28
C ARG A 18 -2.48 15.98 2.20
N GLY A 19 -1.91 17.15 1.98
CA GLY A 19 -1.15 17.94 2.97
C GLY A 19 0.23 17.40 3.38
N ALA A 20 0.60 16.17 3.04
CA ALA A 20 1.94 15.65 3.26
C ALA A 20 2.93 16.24 2.25
N ARG A 21 4.22 16.35 2.65
CA ARG A 21 5.32 16.84 1.80
C ARG A 21 5.46 16.05 0.48
N TYR A 22 5.01 14.80 0.46
CA TYR A 22 5.07 13.90 -0.69
C TYR A 22 3.77 13.10 -0.82
N PRO A 23 3.29 12.81 -2.05
CA PRO A 23 2.11 11.99 -2.27
C PRO A 23 2.32 10.58 -1.71
N ALA A 24 1.23 9.96 -1.24
CA ALA A 24 1.26 8.63 -0.67
C ALA A 24 0.32 7.69 -1.45
N ILE A 25 0.66 6.41 -1.49
CA ILE A 25 -0.23 5.35 -1.98
C ILE A 25 -0.67 4.54 -0.77
N VAL A 26 -1.98 4.49 -0.54
CA VAL A 26 -2.61 3.65 0.49
C VAL A 26 -3.14 2.40 -0.19
N TYR A 27 -2.75 1.21 0.28
CA TYR A 27 -3.15 -0.05 -0.35
C TYR A 27 -3.15 -1.24 0.61
N THR A 28 -3.91 -2.28 0.25
CA THR A 28 -3.97 -3.52 1.03
C THR A 28 -2.95 -4.55 0.53
N ALA A 29 -2.14 -5.11 1.45
CA ALA A 29 -1.14 -6.11 1.11
C ALA A 29 -0.74 -6.96 2.32
N ARG A 30 -0.19 -8.15 2.07
CA ARG A 30 0.46 -8.94 3.11
C ARG A 30 1.79 -8.30 3.54
N PRO A 31 2.24 -8.45 4.80
CA PRO A 31 3.50 -7.88 5.28
C PRO A 31 4.72 -8.27 4.44
N ASP A 32 4.79 -9.49 3.93
CA ASP A 32 5.92 -9.96 3.10
C ASP A 32 6.01 -9.22 1.75
N VAL A 33 4.87 -8.81 1.19
CA VAL A 33 4.80 -8.05 -0.05
C VAL A 33 5.37 -6.65 0.14
N ILE A 34 5.09 -6.02 1.28
CA ILE A 34 5.62 -4.69 1.64
C ILE A 34 7.14 -4.69 1.71
N VAL A 35 7.71 -5.67 2.41
CA VAL A 35 9.18 -5.81 2.55
C VAL A 35 9.84 -5.98 1.18
N ARG A 36 9.25 -6.80 0.30
CA ARG A 36 9.76 -7.01 -1.05
C ARG A 36 9.64 -5.76 -1.92
N LEU A 37 8.55 -5.01 -1.80
CA LEU A 37 8.34 -3.78 -2.54
C LEU A 37 9.36 -2.71 -2.15
N LEU A 38 9.59 -2.49 -0.86
CA LEU A 38 10.59 -1.53 -0.37
C LEU A 38 11.99 -1.85 -0.91
N ARG A 39 12.36 -3.13 -0.90
CA ARG A 39 13.62 -3.59 -1.49
C ARG A 39 13.67 -3.32 -2.99
N ALA A 40 12.63 -3.68 -3.73
CA ALA A 40 12.56 -3.48 -5.18
C ALA A 40 12.63 -2.00 -5.57
N LEU A 41 11.98 -1.11 -4.80
CA LEU A 41 12.04 0.34 -5.02
C LEU A 41 13.46 0.88 -4.86
N ARG A 42 14.16 0.47 -3.79
CA ARG A 42 15.56 0.86 -3.56
C ARG A 42 16.50 0.30 -4.62
N ASP A 43 16.30 -0.95 -5.03
CA ASP A 43 17.13 -1.60 -6.05
C ASP A 43 16.90 -0.96 -7.44
N TRP A 44 15.69 -0.45 -7.71
CA TRP A 44 15.36 0.26 -8.95
C TRP A 44 15.89 1.71 -8.96
N ASN A 45 15.75 2.44 -7.86
CA ASN A 45 16.26 3.80 -7.73
C ASN A 45 16.85 4.03 -6.32
N PRO A 46 18.19 3.95 -6.18
CA PRO A 46 18.87 4.17 -4.91
C PRO A 46 18.72 5.58 -4.33
N ASP A 47 18.39 6.57 -5.16
CA ASP A 47 18.20 7.97 -4.74
C ASP A 47 16.81 8.22 -4.13
N TYR A 48 15.91 7.23 -4.23
CA TYR A 48 14.58 7.31 -3.63
C TYR A 48 14.65 6.92 -2.15
N CYS A 49 14.11 7.80 -1.32
CA CYS A 49 13.67 7.43 0.02
C CYS A 49 12.23 6.92 -0.06
N ALA A 50 11.95 5.86 0.70
CA ALA A 50 10.62 5.30 0.82
C ALA A 50 10.31 4.97 2.28
N GLU A 51 9.09 5.27 2.70
CA GLU A 51 8.56 4.96 4.02
C GLU A 51 7.25 4.21 3.88
N VAL A 52 7.05 3.22 4.74
CA VAL A 52 5.78 2.50 4.84
C VAL A 52 5.31 2.49 6.29
N GLU A 53 4.05 2.85 6.50
CA GLU A 53 3.37 2.77 7.78
C GLU A 53 2.09 1.92 7.66
N SER A 54 1.75 1.18 8.72
CA SER A 54 0.46 0.52 8.82
C SER A 54 -0.63 1.54 9.09
N VAL A 55 -1.76 1.43 8.39
CA VAL A 55 -2.92 2.32 8.59
C VAL A 55 -3.92 1.62 9.51
N ALA A 56 -4.25 2.27 10.62
CA ALA A 56 -5.33 1.81 11.49
C ALA A 56 -6.68 1.99 10.78
N ILE A 57 -7.59 1.04 11.00
CA ILE A 57 -8.91 1.02 10.37
C ILE A 57 -9.89 1.30 11.49
N GLU A 58 -10.47 2.50 11.44
CA GLU A 58 -11.28 3.05 12.54
C GLU A 58 -12.73 2.55 12.51
N ASP A 59 -13.19 2.02 11.37
CA ASP A 59 -14.54 1.48 11.18
C ASP A 59 -14.53 -0.05 11.03
N ASP A 60 -15.20 -0.74 11.97
CA ASP A 60 -15.39 -2.20 11.95
C ASP A 60 -16.21 -2.71 10.75
N GLU A 61 -16.94 -1.82 10.06
CA GLU A 61 -17.83 -2.21 8.96
C GLU A 61 -17.10 -2.47 7.63
N GLN A 62 -15.84 -2.04 7.48
CA GLN A 62 -15.03 -2.27 6.27
C GLN A 62 -13.60 -2.71 6.62
N VAL A 63 -13.47 -3.81 7.36
CA VAL A 63 -12.17 -4.47 7.52
C VAL A 63 -11.74 -5.03 6.15
N PRO A 64 -10.68 -4.50 5.51
CA PRO A 64 -10.18 -5.00 4.26
C PRO A 64 -9.66 -6.43 4.45
N PRO A 65 -9.66 -7.23 3.37
CA PRO A 65 -9.23 -8.63 3.43
C PRO A 65 -7.74 -8.81 3.75
N LEU A 66 -6.95 -7.73 3.75
CA LEU A 66 -5.53 -7.69 4.03
C LEU A 66 -5.17 -6.39 4.78
N PRO A 67 -4.06 -6.37 5.56
CA PRO A 67 -3.60 -5.16 6.22
C PRO A 67 -3.46 -3.98 5.26
N LEU A 68 -3.83 -2.80 5.74
CA LEU A 68 -3.76 -1.55 4.99
C LEU A 68 -2.43 -0.85 5.28
N TRP A 69 -1.78 -0.39 4.23
CA TRP A 69 -0.45 0.23 4.28
C TRP A 69 -0.48 1.56 3.57
N ARG A 70 0.30 2.54 4.06
CA ARG A 70 0.57 3.77 3.36
C ARG A 70 2.06 3.82 3.00
N LEU A 71 2.35 3.88 1.71
CA LEU A 71 3.68 4.05 1.14
C LEU A 71 3.87 5.50 0.69
N ARG A 72 4.98 6.11 1.11
CA ARG A 72 5.48 7.40 0.59
C ARG A 72 6.81 7.14 -0.08
N ALA A 73 7.07 7.80 -1.20
CA ALA A 73 8.37 7.76 -1.87
C ALA A 73 8.74 9.14 -2.43
N TRP A 74 10.00 9.53 -2.31
CA TRP A 74 10.50 10.82 -2.76
C TRP A 74 12.00 10.78 -3.08
N THR A 75 12.48 11.78 -3.80
CA THR A 75 13.92 11.97 -4.09
C THR A 75 14.57 12.90 -3.07
N ASN A 76 15.81 12.62 -2.66
CA ASN A 76 16.64 13.47 -1.78
C ASN A 76 17.18 14.75 -2.45
N ARG A 77 16.43 15.38 -3.36
CA ARG A 77 16.87 16.64 -4.00
C ARG A 77 16.76 17.84 -3.07
#